data_AF-A0A1Z5HD81-F1
#
_entry.id   AF-A0A1Z5HD81-F1
#
_cell.length_a   1.000
_cell.length_b   1.000
_cell.length_c   1.000
_cell.angle_alpha   90.00
_cell.angle_beta   90.00
_cell.angle_gamma   90.00
#
_symmetry.space_group_name_H-M   'P 1'
#
loop_
_entity.id
_entity.type
_entity.pdbx_description
1 polymer ?
#
loop_
_entity_poly.entity_id
_entity_poly.type
_entity_poly.pdbx_seq_one_letter_code
_entity_poly.pdbx_strand_id
1 'polypeptide(L)'
;MLNKRIENITSIVNQFTGRDGEPGDQKEIYILKSMWVMMLSEFEGSIKDLVESYIDRVKKLNIEQIHICLLLQHFHSQSGENITINNVMSVYKRNPNDISYLNFTREKKPKYKSHSVQKLFNSLGIFFSSEENTSLKKLDGIASTRDSIAHGDNNVEITKKELEQELLVIENIFSMLESKLEESLANAVSPRFRSPWLATEEINSYKS
;
A
#
# COMPACT_ATOMS: atom_id res chain seq x y z
N MET A 1 -7.24 7.32 8.13
CA MET A 1 -6.35 6.86 9.23
C MET A 1 -5.02 7.62 9.23
N LEU A 2 -4.39 7.77 8.07
CA LEU A 2 -3.18 8.59 7.88
C LEU A 2 -3.40 10.08 8.18
N ASN A 3 -4.51 10.68 7.71
CA ASN A 3 -4.77 12.12 7.89
C ASN A 3 -4.72 12.55 9.37
N LYS A 4 -5.32 11.76 10.28
CA LYS A 4 -5.25 12.05 11.73
C LYS A 4 -3.83 11.95 12.29
N ARG A 5 -3.00 11.05 11.77
CA ARG A 5 -1.58 10.90 12.17
C ARG A 5 -0.76 12.09 11.66
N ILE A 6 -1.05 12.58 10.46
CA ILE A 6 -0.42 13.76 9.85
C ILE A 6 -0.86 15.05 10.56
N GLU A 7 -2.13 15.20 10.89
CA GLU A 7 -2.66 16.32 11.69
C GLU A 7 -1.92 16.46 13.03
N ASN A 8 -1.58 15.34 13.68
CA ASN A 8 -0.80 15.35 14.92
C ASN A 8 0.63 15.87 14.69
N ILE A 9 1.30 15.44 13.61
CA ILE A 9 2.63 15.94 13.24
C ILE A 9 2.58 17.44 12.99
N THR A 10 1.63 17.89 12.17
CA THR A 10 1.43 19.30 11.82
C THR A 10 1.11 20.14 13.05
N SER A 11 0.30 19.62 13.98
CA SER A 11 -0.03 20.29 15.24
C SER A 11 1.19 20.53 16.13
N ILE A 12 2.12 19.57 16.19
CA ILE A 12 3.37 19.70 16.97
C ILE A 12 4.26 20.79 16.38
N VAL A 13 4.50 20.77 15.06
CA VAL A 13 5.38 21.75 14.41
C VAL A 13 4.77 23.15 14.29
N ASN A 14 3.45 23.27 14.45
CA ASN A 14 2.77 24.56 14.54
C ASN A 14 3.07 25.34 15.84
N GLN A 15 3.64 24.68 16.85
CA GLN A 15 4.01 25.31 18.13
C GLN A 15 5.41 25.92 18.12
N PHE A 16 6.13 25.84 17.00
CA PHE A 16 7.50 26.32 16.90
C PHE A 16 7.59 27.85 16.91
N THR A 17 8.68 28.33 17.49
CA THR A 17 8.94 29.74 17.78
C THR A 17 9.81 30.41 16.73
N GLY A 18 10.44 29.64 15.83
CA GLY A 18 11.22 30.17 14.73
C GLY A 18 10.39 30.92 13.69
N ARG A 19 11.07 31.67 12.81
CA ARG A 19 10.45 32.54 11.79
C ARG A 19 10.59 31.93 10.41
N ASP A 20 9.67 32.27 9.52
CA ASP A 20 9.71 31.91 8.09
C ASP A 20 9.82 30.41 7.80
N GLY A 21 9.38 29.56 8.73
CA GLY A 21 9.42 28.10 8.59
C GLY A 21 10.69 27.45 9.14
N GLU A 22 11.62 28.22 9.68
CA GLU A 22 12.82 27.72 10.36
C GLU A 22 12.54 27.36 11.82
N PRO A 23 13.27 26.39 12.39
CA PRO A 23 13.27 26.15 13.84
C PRO A 23 13.97 27.30 14.59
N GLY A 24 13.42 27.69 15.74
CA GLY A 24 13.92 28.77 16.58
C GLY A 24 15.09 28.36 17.48
N ASP A 25 15.26 27.07 17.76
CA ASP A 25 16.33 26.53 18.58
C ASP A 25 16.71 25.08 18.21
N GLN A 26 17.73 24.54 18.89
CA GLN A 26 18.20 23.16 18.70
C GLN A 26 17.16 22.11 19.09
N LYS A 27 16.25 22.42 20.01
CA LYS A 27 15.18 21.51 20.42
C LYS A 27 14.16 21.37 19.28
N GLU A 28 13.77 22.47 18.64
CA GLU A 28 12.88 22.46 17.49
C GLU A 28 13.50 21.74 16.28
N ILE A 29 14.81 21.91 16.03
CA ILE A 29 15.55 21.11 15.03
C ILE A 29 15.41 19.61 15.31
N TYR A 30 15.64 19.21 16.57
CA TYR A 30 15.51 17.80 16.97
C TYR A 30 14.09 17.27 16.79
N ILE A 31 13.08 18.08 17.13
CA ILE A 31 11.68 17.71 16.92
C ILE A 31 11.39 17.55 15.42
N LEU A 32 11.85 18.46 14.55
CA LEU A 32 11.68 18.33 13.08
C LEU A 32 12.25 17.01 12.55
N LYS A 33 13.49 16.69 12.93
CA LYS A 33 14.13 15.43 12.54
C LYS A 33 13.33 14.22 13.03
N SER A 34 12.82 14.28 14.27
CA SER A 34 11.97 13.23 14.84
C SER A 34 10.64 13.09 14.10
N MET A 35 10.00 14.21 13.75
CA MET A 35 8.74 14.23 12.99
C MET A 35 8.93 13.65 11.59
N TRP A 36 10.06 13.91 10.93
CA TRP A 36 10.39 13.32 9.63
C TRP A 36 10.49 11.79 9.69
N VAL A 37 11.17 11.27 10.72
CA VAL A 37 11.27 9.81 10.95
C VAL A 37 9.88 9.21 11.26
N MET A 38 9.09 9.92 12.08
CA MET A 38 7.76 9.48 12.46
C MET A 38 6.82 9.44 11.26
N MET A 39 6.83 10.46 10.40
CA MET A 39 6.04 10.53 9.17
C MET A 39 6.15 9.27 8.30
N LEU A 40 7.37 8.78 8.04
CA LEU A 40 7.55 7.55 7.25
C LEU A 40 7.10 6.29 8.01
N SER A 41 7.24 6.26 9.33
CA SER A 41 6.78 5.14 10.16
C SER A 41 5.24 5.07 10.18
N GLU A 42 4.58 6.22 10.27
CA GLU A 42 3.11 6.34 10.20
C GLU A 42 2.58 5.95 8.81
N PHE A 43 3.31 6.30 7.75
CA PHE A 43 3.01 5.86 6.39
C PHE A 43 3.09 4.34 6.24
N GLU A 44 4.15 3.69 6.73
CA GLU A 44 4.29 2.23 6.72
C GLU A 44 3.14 1.52 7.45
N GLY A 45 2.81 2.00 8.65
CA GLY A 45 1.68 1.49 9.43
C GLY A 45 0.36 1.67 8.68
N SER A 46 0.14 2.83 8.07
CA SER A 46 -1.09 3.11 7.32
C SER A 46 -1.22 2.24 6.07
N ILE A 47 -0.14 1.95 5.34
CA ILE A 47 -0.16 0.99 4.20
C ILE A 47 -0.52 -0.41 4.71
N LYS A 48 0.02 -0.82 5.86
CA LYS A 48 -0.30 -2.12 6.46
C LYS A 48 -1.80 -2.26 6.70
N ASP A 49 -2.36 -1.30 7.43
CA ASP A 49 -3.77 -1.27 7.81
C ASP A 49 -4.67 -1.24 6.55
N LEU A 50 -4.26 -0.47 5.53
CA LEU A 50 -4.95 -0.38 4.25
C LEU A 50 -4.99 -1.73 3.50
N VAL A 51 -3.85 -2.42 3.40
CA VAL A 51 -3.76 -3.72 2.71
C VAL A 51 -4.49 -4.82 3.50
N GLU A 52 -4.41 -4.82 4.83
CA GLU A 52 -5.19 -5.74 5.67
C GLU A 52 -6.70 -5.55 5.45
N SER A 53 -7.17 -4.30 5.43
CA SER A 53 -8.57 -3.96 5.14
C SER A 53 -9.00 -4.44 3.76
N TYR A 54 -8.17 -4.26 2.73
CA TYR A 54 -8.43 -4.78 1.39
C TYR A 54 -8.58 -6.31 1.39
N ILE A 55 -7.64 -7.01 2.02
CA ILE A 55 -7.66 -8.48 2.11
C ILE A 55 -8.92 -8.97 2.84
N ASP A 56 -9.32 -8.32 3.93
CA ASP A 56 -10.54 -8.66 4.66
C ASP A 56 -11.81 -8.39 3.85
N ARG A 57 -11.80 -7.43 2.94
CA ARG A 57 -12.89 -7.21 1.97
C ARG A 57 -12.90 -8.31 0.91
N VAL A 58 -11.75 -8.69 0.37
CA VAL A 58 -11.64 -9.78 -0.62
C VAL A 58 -12.19 -11.10 -0.05
N LYS A 59 -11.89 -11.44 1.21
CA LYS A 59 -12.41 -12.66 1.87
C LYS A 59 -13.93 -12.76 1.95
N LYS A 60 -14.64 -11.63 1.82
CA LYS A 60 -16.11 -11.57 1.86
C LYS A 60 -16.73 -11.73 0.47
N LEU A 61 -15.93 -11.80 -0.59
CA LEU A 61 -16.41 -12.03 -1.94
C LEU A 61 -16.81 -13.49 -2.16
N ASN A 62 -17.53 -13.75 -3.25
CA ASN A 62 -17.82 -15.12 -3.66
C ASN A 62 -16.53 -15.85 -4.06
N ILE A 63 -16.54 -17.17 -3.91
CA ILE A 63 -15.33 -18.00 -4.05
C ILE A 63 -14.66 -17.84 -5.43
N GLU A 64 -15.45 -17.66 -6.49
CA GLU A 64 -14.94 -17.43 -7.86
C GLU A 64 -14.18 -16.10 -7.97
N GLN A 65 -14.65 -15.06 -7.28
CA GLN A 65 -14.02 -13.74 -7.29
C GLN A 65 -12.74 -13.74 -6.47
N ILE A 66 -12.74 -14.44 -5.33
CA ILE A 66 -11.53 -14.69 -4.53
C ILE A 66 -10.49 -15.42 -5.38
N HIS A 67 -10.91 -16.45 -6.13
CA HIS A 67 -10.02 -17.19 -7.02
C HIS A 67 -9.39 -16.32 -8.10
N ILE A 68 -10.16 -15.42 -8.74
CA ILE A 68 -9.62 -14.49 -9.73
C ILE A 68 -8.54 -13.59 -9.10
N CYS A 69 -8.79 -13.08 -7.89
CA CYS A 69 -7.80 -12.26 -7.17
C CYS A 69 -6.51 -13.04 -6.88
N LEU A 70 -6.62 -14.29 -6.39
CA LEU A 70 -5.47 -15.16 -6.09
C LEU A 70 -4.73 -15.63 -7.36
N LEU A 71 -5.43 -15.81 -8.47
CA LEU A 71 -4.80 -16.13 -9.75
C LEU A 71 -4.01 -14.93 -10.28
N LEU A 72 -4.62 -13.74 -10.31
CA LEU A 72 -3.91 -12.51 -10.67
C LEU A 72 -2.67 -12.33 -9.81
N GLN A 73 -2.79 -12.54 -8.50
CA GLN A 73 -1.67 -12.56 -7.57
C GLN A 73 -0.55 -13.52 -8.00
N HIS A 74 -0.90 -14.76 -8.36
CA HIS A 74 0.07 -15.78 -8.78
C HIS A 74 0.76 -15.45 -10.10
N PHE A 75 0.01 -15.01 -11.13
CA PHE A 75 0.53 -14.64 -12.45
C PHE A 75 1.47 -13.42 -12.41
N HIS A 76 1.29 -12.54 -11.44
CA HIS A 76 1.90 -11.22 -11.44
C HIS A 76 2.92 -10.98 -10.32
N SER A 77 2.90 -11.80 -9.27
CA SER A 77 4.04 -11.93 -8.38
C SER A 77 5.23 -12.47 -9.18
N GLN A 78 6.37 -11.79 -9.18
CA GLN A 78 7.59 -12.22 -9.88
C GLN A 78 8.21 -13.50 -9.26
N SER A 79 7.48 -14.62 -9.17
CA SER A 79 8.10 -15.91 -8.95
C SER A 79 8.62 -16.43 -10.28
N GLY A 80 9.89 -16.82 -10.35
CA GLY A 80 10.41 -17.67 -11.43
C GLY A 80 9.80 -19.09 -11.45
N GLU A 81 8.66 -19.29 -10.78
CA GLU A 81 7.92 -20.54 -10.76
C GLU A 81 6.97 -20.57 -11.95
N ASN A 82 7.14 -21.58 -12.80
CA ASN A 82 6.18 -21.88 -13.85
C ASN A 82 4.83 -22.21 -13.21
N ILE A 83 3.77 -21.60 -13.74
CA ILE A 83 2.40 -21.89 -13.33
C ILE A 83 2.05 -23.30 -13.79
N THR A 84 1.94 -24.21 -12.84
CA THR A 84 1.44 -25.55 -13.10
C THR A 84 -0.04 -25.62 -12.73
N ILE A 85 -0.77 -26.54 -13.39
CA ILE A 85 -2.15 -26.87 -13.03
C ILE A 85 -2.23 -27.23 -11.54
N ASN A 86 -1.20 -27.85 -10.95
CA ASN A 86 -1.16 -28.18 -9.54
C ASN A 86 -1.06 -26.94 -8.63
N ASN A 87 -0.31 -25.91 -9.02
CA ASN A 87 -0.23 -24.65 -8.27
C ASN A 87 -1.58 -23.96 -8.24
N VAL A 88 -2.22 -23.87 -9.41
CA VAL A 88 -3.58 -23.37 -9.60
C VAL A 88 -4.52 -24.18 -8.70
N MET A 89 -4.63 -25.50 -8.88
CA MET A 89 -5.47 -26.42 -8.09
C MET A 89 -5.23 -26.37 -6.57
N SER A 90 -4.00 -26.11 -6.12
CA SER A 90 -3.68 -26.02 -4.68
C SER A 90 -4.32 -24.80 -4.02
N VAL A 91 -4.57 -23.73 -4.78
CA VAL A 91 -5.32 -22.55 -4.32
C VAL A 91 -6.79 -22.91 -4.11
N TYR A 92 -7.39 -23.70 -5.02
CA TYR A 92 -8.79 -24.18 -4.93
C TYR A 92 -9.04 -25.17 -3.78
N LYS A 93 -7.97 -25.70 -3.15
CA LYS A 93 -8.07 -26.61 -2.00
C LYS A 93 -8.03 -25.91 -0.64
N ARG A 94 -7.77 -24.59 -0.60
CA ARG A 94 -7.69 -23.84 0.66
C ARG A 94 -9.06 -23.38 1.13
N ASN A 95 -9.32 -23.46 2.43
CA ASN A 95 -10.52 -22.85 3.01
C ASN A 95 -10.37 -21.31 2.92
N PRO A 96 -11.41 -20.55 2.53
CA PRO A 96 -11.36 -19.08 2.54
C PRO A 96 -10.94 -18.48 3.89
N ASN A 97 -11.26 -19.16 4.99
CA ASN A 97 -10.85 -18.76 6.35
C ASN A 97 -9.33 -18.90 6.59
N ASP A 98 -8.63 -19.69 5.77
CA ASP A 98 -7.17 -19.85 5.84
C ASP A 98 -6.43 -18.74 5.09
N ILE A 99 -7.14 -17.82 4.42
CA ILE A 99 -6.54 -16.67 3.74
C ILE A 99 -6.16 -15.63 4.79
N SER A 100 -4.86 -15.36 4.91
CA SER A 100 -4.30 -14.39 5.86
C SER A 100 -3.43 -13.37 5.12
N TYR A 101 -3.10 -12.26 5.79
CA TYR A 101 -2.18 -11.25 5.24
C TYR A 101 -0.86 -11.88 4.76
N LEU A 102 -0.26 -12.76 5.56
CA LEU A 102 0.98 -13.47 5.24
C LEU A 102 0.85 -14.32 3.96
N ASN A 103 -0.29 -15.02 3.81
CA ASN A 103 -0.58 -15.83 2.65
C ASN A 103 -0.78 -14.98 1.38
N PHE A 104 -1.39 -13.81 1.52
CA PHE A 104 -1.76 -12.94 0.40
C PHE A 104 -0.65 -11.96 -0.01
N THR A 105 0.28 -11.64 0.89
CA THR A 105 1.41 -10.73 0.62
C THR A 105 2.75 -11.47 0.47
N ARG A 106 2.77 -12.81 0.63
CA ARG A 106 4.01 -13.62 0.68
C ARG A 106 5.05 -13.03 1.63
N GLU A 107 4.60 -12.66 2.82
CA GLU A 107 5.42 -12.05 3.88
C GLU A 107 6.07 -10.70 3.53
N LYS A 108 5.66 -10.04 2.44
CA LYS A 108 6.13 -8.69 2.11
C LYS A 108 5.60 -7.72 3.17
N LYS A 109 6.52 -7.20 3.98
CA LYS A 109 6.22 -6.14 4.95
C LYS A 109 6.08 -4.79 4.23
N PRO A 110 5.14 -3.92 4.64
CA PRO A 110 5.07 -2.56 4.15
C PRO A 110 6.35 -1.85 4.54
N LYS A 111 6.94 -1.13 3.57
CA LYS A 111 8.11 -0.28 3.80
C LYS A 111 7.97 1.01 3.04
N TYR A 112 8.55 2.08 3.57
CA TYR A 112 8.39 3.43 3.02
C TYR A 112 9.11 3.67 1.68
N LYS A 113 10.02 2.80 1.21
CA LYS A 113 10.74 2.98 -0.07
C LYS A 113 9.88 2.58 -1.27
N SER A 114 10.01 3.32 -2.39
CA SER A 114 9.15 3.18 -3.57
C SER A 114 9.08 1.73 -4.10
N HIS A 115 10.24 1.09 -4.26
CA HIS A 115 10.36 -0.29 -4.72
C HIS A 115 9.68 -1.30 -3.79
N SER A 116 9.66 -1.01 -2.48
CA SER A 116 9.02 -1.90 -1.52
C SER A 116 7.50 -1.80 -1.58
N VAL A 117 6.97 -0.57 -1.71
CA VAL A 117 5.54 -0.33 -1.97
C VAL A 117 5.12 -1.00 -3.27
N GLN A 118 5.88 -0.82 -4.35
CA GLN A 118 5.63 -1.48 -5.63
C GLN A 118 5.60 -2.99 -5.50
N LYS A 119 6.61 -3.58 -4.85
CA LYS A 119 6.65 -5.04 -4.62
C LYS A 119 5.47 -5.55 -3.81
N LEU A 120 5.03 -4.81 -2.79
CA LEU A 120 3.87 -5.16 -2.00
C LEU A 120 2.60 -5.18 -2.87
N PHE A 121 2.33 -4.10 -3.60
CA PHE A 121 1.13 -4.01 -4.44
C PHE A 121 1.15 -4.97 -5.64
N ASN A 122 2.31 -5.16 -6.27
CA ASN A 122 2.49 -6.18 -7.31
C ASN A 122 2.22 -7.59 -6.76
N SER A 123 2.56 -7.84 -5.49
CA SER A 123 2.23 -9.11 -4.82
C SER A 123 0.73 -9.29 -4.57
N LEU A 124 -0.08 -8.25 -4.74
CA LEU A 124 -1.54 -8.28 -4.74
C LEU A 124 -2.12 -8.33 -6.17
N GLY A 125 -1.28 -8.38 -7.21
CA GLY A 125 -1.71 -8.26 -8.61
C GLY A 125 -2.10 -6.84 -9.03
N ILE A 126 -1.72 -5.82 -8.26
CA ILE A 126 -2.03 -4.41 -8.52
C ILE A 126 -0.78 -3.70 -9.02
N PHE A 127 -0.89 -3.08 -10.19
CA PHE A 127 0.24 -2.47 -10.90
C PHE A 127 0.10 -0.97 -11.05
N PHE A 128 1.25 -0.31 -11.17
CA PHE A 128 1.33 1.13 -11.32
C PHE A 128 1.66 1.55 -12.75
N SER A 129 1.00 2.60 -13.23
CA SER A 129 1.33 3.30 -14.47
C SER A 129 2.70 4.01 -14.35
N SER A 130 3.23 4.50 -15.47
CA SER A 130 4.48 5.27 -15.46
C SER A 130 4.39 6.55 -14.61
N GLU A 131 3.24 7.21 -14.62
CA GLU A 131 2.97 8.40 -13.81
C GLU A 131 2.89 8.07 -12.32
N GLU A 132 2.14 7.01 -11.97
CA GLU A 132 2.03 6.51 -10.59
C GLU A 132 3.40 6.07 -10.04
N ASN A 133 4.21 5.41 -10.86
CA ASN A 133 5.59 5.05 -10.49
C ASN A 133 6.48 6.28 -10.26
N THR A 134 6.26 7.35 -11.02
CA THR A 134 6.99 8.61 -10.83
C THR A 134 6.60 9.26 -9.51
N SER A 135 5.32 9.24 -9.15
CA SER A 135 4.84 9.67 -7.84
C SER A 135 5.43 8.84 -6.71
N LEU A 136 5.44 7.50 -6.82
CA LEU A 136 6.04 6.63 -5.81
C LEU A 136 7.54 6.88 -5.59
N LYS A 137 8.28 7.20 -6.65
CA LYS A 137 9.73 7.49 -6.54
C LYS A 137 10.04 8.69 -5.65
N LYS A 138 9.09 9.61 -5.42
CA LYS A 138 9.29 10.72 -4.47
C LYS A 138 9.56 10.22 -3.06
N LEU A 139 9.03 9.06 -2.68
CA LEU A 139 9.32 8.41 -1.40
C LEU A 139 10.81 8.15 -1.19
N ASP A 140 11.58 7.91 -2.26
CA ASP A 140 13.01 7.59 -2.12
C ASP A 140 13.82 8.82 -1.69
N GLY A 141 13.40 10.03 -2.08
CA GLY A 141 13.99 11.27 -1.59
C GLY A 141 13.74 11.46 -0.09
N ILE A 142 12.48 11.31 0.34
CA ILE A 142 12.08 11.41 1.74
C ILE A 142 12.79 10.34 2.60
N ALA A 143 12.87 9.12 2.07
CA ALA A 143 13.59 8.00 2.66
C ALA A 143 15.08 8.28 2.84
N SER A 144 15.71 8.93 1.85
CA SER A 144 17.13 9.30 1.92
C SER A 144 17.38 10.26 3.08
N THR A 145 16.54 11.29 3.23
CA THR A 145 16.65 12.23 4.36
C THR A 145 16.47 11.52 5.70
N ARG A 146 15.48 10.62 5.81
CA ARG A 146 15.28 9.81 7.02
C ARG A 146 16.47 8.91 7.33
N ASP A 147 17.02 8.26 6.31
CA ASP A 147 18.19 7.39 6.49
C ASP A 147 19.39 8.24 6.95
N SER A 148 19.65 9.43 6.39
CA SER A 148 20.69 10.34 6.89
C SER A 148 20.49 10.75 8.36
N ILE A 149 19.27 11.14 8.75
CA ILE A 149 18.93 11.45 10.15
C ILE A 149 19.23 10.24 11.06
N ALA A 150 18.78 9.04 10.65
CA ALA A 150 18.92 7.83 11.44
C ALA A 150 20.38 7.39 11.62
N HIS A 151 21.26 7.73 10.69
CA HIS A 151 22.71 7.49 10.79
C HIS A 151 23.45 8.60 11.54
N GLY A 152 22.74 9.58 12.11
CA GLY A 152 23.33 10.64 12.93
C GLY A 152 23.97 11.77 12.13
N ASP A 153 23.53 11.99 10.88
CA ASP A 153 24.01 13.11 10.08
C ASP A 153 23.51 14.45 10.64
N ASN A 154 24.44 15.21 11.22
CA ASN A 154 24.16 16.51 11.83
C ASN A 154 23.95 17.61 10.78
N ASN A 155 24.38 17.40 9.53
CA ASN A 155 24.27 18.39 8.45
C ASN A 155 22.92 18.37 7.73
N VAL A 156 22.03 17.43 8.09
CA VAL A 156 20.66 17.43 7.59
C VAL A 156 19.92 18.61 8.20
N GLU A 157 19.74 19.65 7.41
CA GLU A 157 18.88 20.79 7.70
C GLU A 157 17.50 20.53 7.09
N ILE A 158 16.47 20.67 7.91
CA ILE A 158 15.06 20.48 7.53
C ILE A 158 14.30 21.64 8.12
N THR A 159 13.46 22.25 7.30
CA THR A 159 12.52 23.30 7.69
C THR A 159 11.14 22.73 7.97
N LYS A 160 10.32 23.47 8.71
CA LYS A 160 8.91 23.16 8.88
C LYS A 160 8.19 23.07 7.53
N LYS A 161 8.52 23.99 6.61
CA LYS A 161 7.90 24.07 5.28
C LYS A 161 8.20 22.83 4.45
N GLU A 162 9.45 22.35 4.48
CA GLU A 162 9.81 21.10 3.79
C GLU A 162 9.08 19.90 4.39
N LEU A 163 8.99 19.81 5.72
CA LEU A 163 8.21 18.74 6.36
C LEU A 163 6.74 18.77 5.92
N GLU A 164 6.10 19.94 5.91
CA GLU A 164 4.72 20.10 5.46
C GLU A 164 4.53 19.71 3.98
N GLN A 165 5.49 20.08 3.13
CA GLN A 165 5.48 19.69 1.72
C GLN A 165 5.60 18.18 1.53
N GLU A 166 6.51 17.52 2.27
CA GLU A 166 6.67 16.07 2.16
C GLU A 166 5.51 15.29 2.79
N LEU A 167 4.85 15.83 3.81
CA LEU A 167 3.59 15.29 4.33
C LEU A 167 2.53 15.27 3.23
N LEU A 168 2.36 16.37 2.49
CA LEU A 168 1.42 16.42 1.36
C LEU A 168 1.79 15.42 0.27
N VAL A 169 3.08 15.23 -0.03
CA VAL A 169 3.52 14.20 -0.98
C VAL A 169 3.09 12.81 -0.51
N ILE A 170 3.29 12.50 0.76
CA ILE A 170 2.90 11.22 1.35
C ILE A 170 1.38 11.01 1.36
N GLU A 171 0.60 12.04 1.66
CA GLU A 171 -0.87 11.99 1.58
C GLU A 171 -1.36 11.68 0.17
N ASN A 172 -0.81 12.37 -0.83
CA ASN A 172 -1.16 12.15 -2.22
C ASN A 172 -0.82 10.73 -2.68
N ILE A 173 0.35 10.23 -2.27
CA ILE A 173 0.75 8.85 -2.57
C ILE A 173 -0.18 7.86 -1.87
N PHE A 174 -0.49 8.06 -0.60
CA PHE A 174 -1.41 7.20 0.13
C PHE A 174 -2.80 7.17 -0.50
N SER A 175 -3.33 8.33 -0.89
CA SER A 175 -4.63 8.44 -1.57
C SER A 175 -4.64 7.69 -2.90
N MET A 176 -3.56 7.80 -3.68
CA MET A 176 -3.40 7.00 -4.90
C MET A 176 -3.41 5.50 -4.58
N LEU A 177 -2.67 5.04 -3.57
CA LEU A 177 -2.64 3.62 -3.17
C LEU A 177 -4.03 3.10 -2.74
N GLU A 178 -4.80 3.91 -2.02
CA GLU A 178 -6.17 3.61 -1.62
C GLU A 178 -7.06 3.42 -2.86
N SER A 179 -7.05 4.38 -3.79
CA SER A 179 -7.79 4.29 -5.05
C SER A 179 -7.46 3.02 -5.85
N LYS A 180 -6.18 2.61 -5.90
CA LYS A 180 -5.79 1.36 -6.61
C LYS A 180 -6.44 0.11 -6.03
N LEU A 181 -6.54 0.03 -4.70
CA LEU A 181 -7.15 -1.10 -4.01
C LEU A 181 -8.67 -1.10 -4.21
N GLU A 182 -9.29 0.08 -4.20
CA GLU A 182 -10.72 0.23 -4.47
C GLU A 182 -11.09 -0.15 -5.90
N GLU A 183 -10.35 0.35 -6.89
CA GLU A 183 -10.51 0.01 -8.31
C GLU A 183 -10.32 -1.50 -8.53
N SER A 184 -9.29 -2.09 -7.92
CA SER A 184 -9.04 -3.53 -7.98
C SER A 184 -10.24 -4.33 -7.47
N LEU A 185 -10.78 -3.95 -6.31
CA LEU A 185 -11.94 -4.61 -5.74
C LEU A 185 -13.18 -4.44 -6.63
N ALA A 186 -13.44 -3.22 -7.12
CA ALA A 186 -14.57 -2.95 -8.00
C ALA A 186 -14.52 -3.79 -9.29
N ASN A 187 -13.32 -3.95 -9.86
CA ASN A 187 -13.11 -4.80 -11.04
C ASN A 187 -13.34 -6.28 -10.74
N ALA A 188 -12.94 -6.77 -9.56
CA ALA A 188 -13.20 -8.14 -9.13
C ALA A 188 -14.69 -8.44 -8.88
N VAL A 189 -15.48 -7.42 -8.49
CA VAL A 189 -16.92 -7.56 -8.25
C VAL A 189 -17.77 -7.35 -9.52
N SER A 190 -17.17 -6.86 -10.61
CA SER A 190 -17.90 -6.51 -11.83
C SER A 190 -18.60 -7.73 -12.47
N PRO A 191 -19.90 -7.62 -12.85
CA PRO A 191 -20.65 -8.69 -13.51
C PRO A 191 -20.04 -9.21 -14.81
N ARG A 192 -19.14 -8.43 -15.43
CA ARG A 192 -18.42 -8.80 -16.66
C ARG A 192 -17.45 -9.98 -16.47
N PHE A 193 -17.08 -10.30 -15.23
CA PHE A 193 -16.24 -11.44 -14.87
C PHE A 193 -17.05 -12.63 -14.32
N ARG A 194 -18.36 -12.72 -14.59
CA ARG A 194 -19.08 -13.99 -14.40
C ARG A 194 -18.41 -15.05 -15.27
N SER A 195 -17.83 -16.05 -14.60
CA SER A 195 -17.24 -17.22 -15.22
C SER A 195 -18.18 -17.78 -16.30
N PRO A 196 -17.73 -17.97 -17.55
CA PRO A 196 -18.54 -18.62 -18.59
C PRO A 196 -19.06 -20.00 -18.17
N TRP A 197 -18.38 -20.64 -17.22
CA TRP A 197 -18.73 -21.95 -16.67
C TRP A 197 -19.99 -21.96 -15.78
N LEU A 198 -20.38 -20.81 -15.24
CA LEU A 198 -21.64 -20.68 -14.47
C LEU A 198 -22.85 -20.35 -15.36
N ALA A 199 -22.62 -19.94 -16.62
CA ALA A 199 -23.71 -19.72 -17.58
C ALA A 199 -24.27 -21.03 -18.17
N THR A 200 -23.54 -22.13 -18.02
CA THR A 200 -23.93 -23.44 -18.56
C THR A 200 -24.89 -24.24 -17.67
N GLU A 201 -25.06 -23.89 -16.40
CA GLU A 201 -25.98 -24.61 -15.51
C GLU A 201 -27.45 -24.15 -15.66
N GLU A 202 -27.71 -22.93 -16.14
CA GLU A 202 -29.09 -22.44 -16.37
C GLU A 202 -29.69 -22.92 -17.70
N ILE A 203 -28.89 -23.47 -18.63
CA ILE A 203 -29.39 -23.91 -19.95
C ILE A 203 -29.95 -25.34 -19.91
N ASN A 204 -29.61 -26.14 -18.89
CA ASN A 204 -30.08 -27.54 -18.78
C ASN A 204 -31.34 -27.72 -17.91
N SER A 205 -31.90 -26.66 -17.30
CA SER A 205 -33.16 -26.76 -16.54
C SER A 205 -34.43 -26.48 -17.37
N TYR A 206 -34.31 -26.24 -18.68
CA TYR A 206 -35.44 -26.02 -19.60
C TYR A 206 -35.57 -27.10 -20.69
N LYS A 207 -35.07 -28.30 -20.43
CA LYS A 207 -35.38 -29.50 -21.22
C LYS A 207 -35.71 -30.67 -20.31
N SER A 208 -36.91 -30.64 -19.75
CA SER A 208 -37.62 -31.79 -19.20
C SER A 208 -39.10 -31.62 -19.45
#